data_AF-A0A661RYI8-F1
#
_entry.id   AF-A0A661RYI8-F1
#
_cell.length_a   1.000
_cell.length_b   1.000
_cell.length_c   1.000
_cell.angle_alpha   90.00
_cell.angle_beta   90.00
_cell.angle_gamma   90.00
#
_symmetry.space_group_name_H-M   'P 1'
#
loop_
_entity.id
_entity.type
_entity.pdbx_description
1 polymer ?
#
loop_
_entity_poly.entity_id
_entity_poly.type
_entity_poly.pdbx_seq_one_letter_code
_entity_poly.pdbx_strand_id
1 'polypeptide(L)'
;LGGDHKTYLFFRYIVCDLARIPAEDYMESDNIAARLNLPNMAFHPDQKIGIYASAQEGLVTLEQDINKRIKYTEFIDLYAGLDEAEVIRYREEYLPKSPQKEAIMGLIELGKKEGRKEAEVLMLNKLLTRRFGTIPVWAGDRLKQAEEKDLEIWIDRILDAGSVEEMFRQAS
;
A
#
# COMPACT_ATOMS: atom_id res chain seq x y z
N LEU A 1 -4.89 -49.93 -25.77
CA LEU A 1 -3.64 -49.18 -25.51
C LEU A 1 -3.97 -47.72 -25.69
N GLY A 2 -4.40 -47.06 -24.60
CA GLY A 2 -4.87 -45.67 -24.60
C GLY A 2 -3.68 -44.71 -24.69
N GLY A 3 -3.73 -43.78 -25.62
CA GLY A 3 -2.73 -42.73 -25.76
C GLY A 3 -2.98 -41.63 -24.75
N ASP A 4 -2.00 -41.39 -23.88
CA ASP A 4 -1.98 -40.23 -22.99
C ASP A 4 -1.90 -38.95 -23.83
N HIS A 5 -3.03 -38.26 -23.98
CA HIS A 5 -3.06 -36.87 -24.45
C HIS A 5 -2.89 -35.97 -23.25
N LYS A 6 -1.65 -35.54 -22.98
CA LYS A 6 -1.36 -34.51 -21.98
C LYS A 6 -1.56 -33.13 -22.60
N THR A 7 -2.48 -32.36 -22.06
CA THR A 7 -2.65 -30.93 -22.36
C THR A 7 -1.54 -30.15 -21.65
N TYR A 8 -0.70 -29.46 -22.42
CA TYR A 8 0.30 -28.55 -21.87
C TYR A 8 -0.21 -27.11 -22.00
N LEU A 9 -0.16 -26.35 -20.91
CA LEU A 9 -0.38 -24.91 -20.93
C LEU A 9 0.81 -24.23 -21.62
N PHE A 10 0.54 -23.58 -22.75
CA PHE A 10 1.52 -22.76 -23.45
C PHE A 10 1.34 -21.30 -23.03
N PHE A 11 2.34 -20.73 -22.37
CA PHE A 11 2.36 -19.31 -22.03
C PHE A 11 3.24 -18.56 -23.03
N ARG A 12 2.67 -17.57 -23.71
CA ARG A 12 3.43 -16.60 -24.50
C ARG A 12 3.52 -15.31 -23.68
N TYR A 13 4.72 -14.99 -23.22
CA TYR A 13 5.00 -13.72 -22.56
C TYR A 13 5.31 -12.67 -23.62
N ILE A 14 4.61 -11.53 -23.55
CA ILE A 14 5.02 -10.32 -24.28
C ILE A 14 5.91 -9.56 -23.31
N VAL A 15 7.22 -9.53 -23.59
CA VAL A 15 8.17 -8.73 -22.80
C VAL A 15 7.93 -7.27 -23.14
N CYS A 16 7.60 -6.47 -22.13
CA CYS A 16 7.41 -5.02 -22.25
C CYS A 16 8.45 -4.35 -21.35
N ASP A 17 9.40 -3.64 -21.94
CA ASP A 17 10.42 -2.87 -21.20
C ASP A 17 9.88 -1.47 -20.92
N LEU A 18 9.21 -1.32 -19.77
CA LEU A 18 8.55 -0.06 -19.38
C LEU A 18 9.52 1.13 -19.36
N ALA A 19 10.78 0.90 -18.98
CA ALA A 19 11.79 1.94 -18.87
C ALA A 19 12.19 2.59 -20.22
N ARG A 20 11.71 2.04 -21.34
CA ARG A 20 11.89 2.59 -22.69
C ARG A 20 10.63 3.24 -23.26
N ILE A 21 9.50 3.13 -22.56
CA ILE A 21 8.22 3.65 -23.00
C ILE A 21 8.07 5.07 -22.43
N PRO A 22 7.83 6.10 -23.26
CA PRO A 22 7.61 7.46 -22.78
C PRO A 22 6.39 7.54 -21.87
N ALA A 23 6.58 8.02 -20.64
CA ALA A 23 5.50 8.13 -19.66
C ALA A 23 4.44 9.17 -20.09
N GLU A 24 4.86 10.22 -20.80
CA GLU A 24 4.00 11.30 -21.30
C GLU A 24 2.83 10.80 -22.16
N ASP A 25 3.04 9.73 -22.93
CA ASP A 25 2.01 9.12 -23.79
C ASP A 25 0.88 8.46 -22.99
N TYR A 26 1.11 8.20 -21.69
CA TYR A 26 0.20 7.46 -20.82
C TYR A 26 -0.29 8.28 -19.63
N MET A 27 0.13 9.53 -19.51
CA MET A 27 -0.27 10.44 -18.42
C MET A 27 -1.78 10.68 -18.37
N GLU A 28 -2.50 10.45 -19.47
CA GLU A 28 -3.96 10.58 -19.57
C GLU A 28 -4.62 9.26 -19.97
N SER A 29 -3.95 8.12 -19.76
CA SER A 29 -4.50 6.82 -20.13
C SER A 29 -5.66 6.41 -19.21
N ASP A 30 -6.72 5.87 -19.80
CA ASP A 30 -7.82 5.20 -19.09
C ASP A 30 -7.47 3.77 -18.61
N ASN A 31 -6.23 3.32 -18.85
CA ASN A 31 -5.74 2.04 -18.38
C ASN A 31 -5.08 2.18 -17.01
N ILE A 32 -5.73 1.66 -15.96
CA ILE A 32 -5.21 1.67 -14.60
C ILE A 32 -3.78 1.11 -14.51
N ALA A 33 -3.47 0.01 -15.21
CA ALA A 33 -2.12 -0.57 -15.16
C ALA A 33 -1.07 0.37 -15.77
N ALA A 34 -1.42 1.14 -16.80
CA ALA A 34 -0.53 2.16 -17.36
C ALA A 34 -0.31 3.30 -16.36
N ARG A 35 -1.40 3.82 -15.75
CA ARG A 35 -1.33 4.90 -14.75
C ARG A 35 -0.50 4.53 -13.53
N LEU A 36 -0.64 3.31 -13.02
CA LEU A 36 0.16 2.83 -11.88
C LEU A 36 1.64 2.67 -12.22
N ASN A 37 1.97 2.38 -13.49
CA ASN A 37 3.34 2.17 -13.93
C ASN A 37 4.03 3.41 -14.49
N LEU A 38 3.39 4.58 -14.46
CA LEU A 38 4.00 5.85 -14.88
C LEU A 38 5.38 6.10 -14.22
N PRO A 39 5.59 5.85 -12.90
CA PRO A 39 6.91 5.98 -12.29
C PRO A 39 7.98 4.99 -12.80
N ASN A 40 7.56 3.90 -13.44
CA ASN A 40 8.44 2.87 -14.01
C ASN A 40 8.76 3.10 -15.50
N MET A 41 8.19 4.14 -16.10
CA MET A 41 8.34 4.49 -17.51
C MET A 41 9.47 5.49 -17.74
N ALA A 42 9.83 5.75 -19.00
CA ALA A 42 10.82 6.75 -19.36
C ALA A 42 10.25 8.18 -19.19
N PHE A 43 10.91 9.02 -18.40
CA PHE A 43 10.62 10.45 -18.29
C PHE A 43 11.90 11.23 -17.93
N HIS A 44 11.89 12.52 -18.19
CA HIS A 44 12.97 13.41 -17.76
C HIS A 44 12.81 13.75 -16.26
N PRO A 45 13.92 13.93 -15.49
CA PRO A 45 13.84 14.18 -14.05
C PRO A 45 12.97 15.39 -13.64
N ASP A 46 12.88 16.41 -14.47
CA ASP A 46 12.03 17.59 -14.28
C ASP A 46 10.53 17.28 -14.40
N GLN A 47 10.15 16.19 -15.08
CA GLN A 47 8.76 15.72 -15.20
C GLN A 47 8.32 14.86 -14.00
N LYS A 48 9.23 14.42 -13.13
CA LYS A 48 8.99 13.41 -12.08
C LYS A 48 7.77 13.70 -11.20
N ILE A 49 7.60 14.94 -10.75
CA ILE A 49 6.46 15.32 -9.90
C ILE A 49 5.14 15.29 -10.70
N GLY A 50 5.16 15.70 -11.97
CA GLY A 50 4.01 15.62 -12.86
C GLY A 50 3.59 14.19 -13.16
N ILE A 51 4.57 13.30 -13.38
CA ILE A 51 4.36 11.85 -13.53
C ILE A 51 3.72 11.27 -12.27
N TYR A 52 4.25 11.60 -11.09
CA TYR A 52 3.69 11.18 -9.82
C TYR A 52 2.26 11.69 -9.60
N ALA A 53 2.01 12.98 -9.88
CA ALA A 53 0.67 13.58 -9.76
C ALA A 53 -0.33 12.90 -10.69
N SER A 54 0.06 12.64 -11.94
CA SER A 54 -0.75 11.88 -12.89
C SER A 54 -0.99 10.44 -12.39
N ALA A 55 0.01 9.74 -11.86
CA ALA A 55 -0.20 8.39 -11.33
C ALA A 55 -1.26 8.37 -10.20
N GLN A 56 -1.16 9.28 -9.23
CA GLN A 56 -2.10 9.39 -8.12
C GLN A 56 -3.52 9.76 -8.59
N GLU A 57 -3.63 10.72 -9.51
CA GLU A 57 -4.91 11.14 -10.09
C GLU A 57 -5.60 10.01 -10.89
N GLY A 58 -4.83 9.28 -11.68
CA GLY A 58 -5.31 8.12 -12.43
C GLY A 58 -5.79 7.00 -11.50
N LEU A 59 -5.07 6.74 -10.41
CA LEU A 59 -5.47 5.74 -9.41
C LEU A 59 -6.83 6.07 -8.78
N VAL A 60 -7.03 7.30 -8.30
CA VAL A 60 -8.30 7.69 -7.65
C VAL A 60 -9.47 7.78 -8.64
N THR A 61 -9.18 7.96 -9.92
CA THR A 61 -10.18 8.06 -10.97
C THR A 61 -10.62 6.68 -11.47
N LEU A 62 -9.69 5.75 -11.64
CA LEU A 62 -9.93 4.48 -12.36
C LEU A 62 -10.18 3.27 -11.44
N GLU A 63 -9.57 3.21 -10.25
CA GLU A 63 -9.79 2.10 -9.30
C GLU A 63 -10.90 2.46 -8.32
N GLN A 64 -11.84 1.56 -8.03
CA GLN A 64 -12.97 1.84 -7.12
C GLN A 64 -12.76 1.25 -5.71
N ASP A 65 -11.96 0.19 -5.60
CA ASP A 65 -11.69 -0.49 -4.34
C ASP A 65 -10.71 0.34 -3.49
N ILE A 66 -11.18 0.78 -2.32
CA ILE A 66 -10.39 1.60 -1.40
C ILE A 66 -9.13 0.88 -0.91
N ASN A 67 -9.19 -0.42 -0.64
CA ASN A 67 -8.05 -1.18 -0.16
C ASN A 67 -6.99 -1.32 -1.24
N LYS A 68 -7.41 -1.46 -2.51
CA LYS A 68 -6.47 -1.44 -3.64
C LYS A 68 -5.85 -0.07 -3.83
N ARG A 69 -6.63 1.00 -3.67
CA ARG A 69 -6.10 2.37 -3.73
C ARG A 69 -4.98 2.58 -2.72
N ILE A 70 -5.16 2.17 -1.46
CA ILE A 70 -4.12 2.32 -0.44
C ILE A 70 -2.84 1.56 -0.85
N LYS A 71 -2.97 0.28 -1.21
CA LYS A 71 -1.84 -0.55 -1.66
C LYS A 71 -1.13 0.00 -2.90
N TYR A 72 -1.88 0.54 -3.85
CA TYR A 72 -1.31 1.08 -5.08
C TYR A 72 -0.73 2.48 -4.89
N THR A 73 -1.21 3.26 -3.92
CA THR A 73 -0.53 4.49 -3.49
C THR A 73 0.86 4.16 -2.95
N GLU A 74 1.01 3.15 -2.09
CA GLU A 74 2.33 2.72 -1.59
C GLU A 74 3.26 2.28 -2.73
N PHE A 75 2.72 1.58 -3.73
CA PHE A 75 3.47 1.19 -4.93
C PHE A 75 3.97 2.43 -5.69
N ILE A 76 3.09 3.40 -5.97
CA ILE A 76 3.46 4.63 -6.66
C ILE A 76 4.53 5.40 -5.88
N ASP A 77 4.37 5.53 -4.56
CA ASP A 77 5.30 6.24 -3.69
C ASP A 77 6.70 5.60 -3.71
N LEU A 78 6.75 4.25 -3.61
CA LEU A 78 7.99 3.48 -3.63
C LEU A 78 8.79 3.67 -4.92
N TYR A 79 8.12 3.60 -6.08
CA TYR A 79 8.80 3.69 -7.37
C TYR A 79 9.06 5.11 -7.83
N ALA A 80 8.18 6.06 -7.48
CA ALA A 80 8.44 7.46 -7.75
C ALA A 80 9.62 7.97 -6.92
N GLY A 81 9.74 7.54 -5.66
CA GLY A 81 10.87 7.89 -4.79
C GLY A 81 11.07 9.40 -4.69
N LEU A 82 9.99 10.14 -4.41
CA LEU A 82 10.08 11.58 -4.22
C LEU A 82 10.90 11.90 -2.96
N ASP A 83 11.81 12.87 -3.06
CA ASP A 83 12.48 13.43 -1.89
C ASP A 83 11.59 14.41 -1.12
N GLU A 84 12.05 14.88 0.04
CA GLU A 84 11.28 15.80 0.88
C GLU A 84 10.89 17.10 0.16
N ALA A 85 11.81 17.67 -0.64
CA ALA A 85 11.55 18.90 -1.38
C ALA A 85 10.56 18.67 -2.52
N GLU A 86 10.65 17.53 -3.20
CA GLU A 86 9.69 17.08 -4.21
C GLU A 86 8.30 16.85 -3.63
N VAL A 87 8.20 16.25 -2.44
CA VAL A 87 6.93 16.06 -1.73
C VAL A 87 6.30 17.41 -1.36
N ILE A 88 7.10 18.37 -0.89
CA ILE A 88 6.61 19.72 -0.60
C ILE A 88 6.07 20.37 -1.87
N ARG A 89 6.85 20.37 -2.96
CA ARG A 89 6.41 20.93 -4.25
C ARG A 89 5.17 20.23 -4.80
N TYR A 90 5.07 18.91 -4.69
CA TYR A 90 3.86 18.18 -5.06
C TYR A 90 2.63 18.71 -4.31
N ARG A 91 2.74 18.86 -2.99
CA ARG A 91 1.64 19.32 -2.13
C ARG A 91 1.25 20.77 -2.38
N GLU A 92 2.21 21.63 -2.71
CA GLU A 92 1.97 23.07 -2.88
C GLU A 92 1.57 23.44 -4.31
N GLU A 93 2.13 22.77 -5.32
CA GLU A 93 2.00 23.19 -6.71
C GLU A 93 1.13 22.28 -7.57
N TYR A 94 1.04 20.98 -7.26
CA TYR A 94 0.35 19.97 -8.10
C TYR A 94 -0.97 19.54 -7.49
N LEU A 95 -0.95 19.04 -6.24
CA LEU A 95 -2.13 18.53 -5.56
C LEU A 95 -3.29 19.55 -5.51
N PRO A 96 -3.08 20.86 -5.25
CA PRO A 96 -4.19 21.82 -5.20
C PRO A 96 -4.88 22.04 -6.55
N LYS A 97 -4.22 21.70 -7.66
CA LYS A 97 -4.73 21.84 -9.03
C LYS A 97 -5.48 20.61 -9.52
N SER A 98 -5.33 19.46 -8.85
CA SER A 98 -6.00 18.23 -9.23
C SER A 98 -7.51 18.31 -8.95
N PRO A 99 -8.38 17.92 -9.90
CA PRO A 99 -9.81 17.82 -9.66
C PRO A 99 -10.19 16.74 -8.62
N GLN A 100 -9.27 15.84 -8.29
CA GLN A 100 -9.47 14.73 -7.36
C GLN A 100 -8.69 14.93 -6.05
N LYS A 101 -8.27 16.16 -5.75
CA LYS A 101 -7.47 16.49 -4.57
C LYS A 101 -8.06 15.96 -3.26
N GLU A 102 -9.38 16.02 -3.06
CA GLU A 102 -10.03 15.54 -1.84
C GLU A 102 -9.90 14.02 -1.71
N ALA A 103 -10.06 13.28 -2.81
CA ALA A 103 -9.90 11.83 -2.83
C ALA A 103 -8.45 11.43 -2.55
N ILE A 104 -7.49 12.14 -3.15
CA ILE A 104 -6.05 11.90 -2.94
C ILE A 104 -5.66 12.20 -1.49
N MET A 105 -6.09 13.33 -0.93
CA MET A 105 -5.84 13.66 0.49
C MET A 105 -6.46 12.63 1.44
N GLY A 106 -7.68 12.16 1.14
CA GLY A 106 -8.32 11.10 1.90
C GLY A 106 -7.51 9.79 1.92
N LEU A 107 -6.93 9.42 0.77
CA LEU A 107 -6.03 8.24 0.69
C LEU A 107 -4.74 8.44 1.47
N ILE A 108 -4.10 9.61 1.38
CA ILE A 108 -2.88 9.91 2.15
C ILE A 108 -3.15 9.74 3.65
N GLU A 109 -4.29 10.22 4.13
CA GLU A 109 -4.64 10.08 5.55
C GLU A 109 -5.03 8.65 5.93
N LEU A 110 -5.68 7.88 5.06
CA LEU A 110 -5.90 6.46 5.30
C LEU A 110 -4.58 5.66 5.31
N GLY A 111 -3.68 5.93 4.36
CA GLY A 111 -2.37 5.28 4.28
C GLY A 111 -1.51 5.54 5.51
N LYS A 112 -1.52 6.77 6.06
CA LYS A 112 -0.86 7.05 7.35
C LYS A 112 -1.44 6.23 8.50
N LYS A 113 -2.76 6.02 8.52
CA LYS A 113 -3.41 5.18 9.54
C LYS A 113 -3.08 3.70 9.36
N GLU A 114 -3.09 3.18 8.13
CA GLU A 114 -2.69 1.79 7.87
C GLU A 114 -1.21 1.56 8.20
N GLY A 115 -0.31 2.45 7.80
CA GLY A 115 1.10 2.37 8.18
C GLY A 115 1.32 2.44 9.70
N ARG A 116 0.55 3.27 10.41
CA ARG A 116 0.53 3.28 11.88
C ARG A 116 0.06 1.93 12.42
N LYS A 117 -1.04 1.40 11.91
CA LYS A 117 -1.60 0.10 12.31
C LYS A 117 -0.60 -1.04 12.11
N GLU A 118 0.08 -1.10 10.96
CA GLU A 118 1.12 -2.10 10.70
C GLU A 118 2.29 -1.98 11.67
N ALA A 119 2.73 -0.74 11.95
CA ALA A 119 3.78 -0.49 12.93
C ALA A 119 3.38 -0.91 14.35
N GLU A 120 2.13 -0.64 14.75
CA GLU A 120 1.57 -1.05 16.04
C GLU A 120 1.45 -2.57 16.15
N VAL A 121 0.97 -3.26 15.11
CA VAL A 121 0.93 -4.72 15.03
C VAL A 121 2.32 -5.31 15.20
N LEU A 122 3.31 -4.79 14.47
CA LEU A 122 4.69 -5.25 14.57
C LEU A 122 5.27 -5.03 15.97
N MET A 123 4.97 -3.88 16.58
CA MET A 123 5.41 -3.54 17.94
C MET A 123 4.78 -4.47 18.97
N LEU A 124 3.45 -4.65 18.95
CA LEU A 124 2.73 -5.54 19.84
C LEU A 124 3.21 -6.99 19.71
N ASN A 125 3.44 -7.46 18.49
CA ASN A 125 3.99 -8.79 18.26
C ASN A 125 5.38 -8.96 18.92
N LYS A 126 6.27 -7.96 18.77
CA LYS A 126 7.58 -7.95 19.43
C LYS A 126 7.46 -7.94 20.95
N LEU A 127 6.55 -7.12 21.50
CA LEU A 127 6.34 -7.02 22.95
C LEU A 127 5.76 -8.31 23.53
N LEU A 128 4.77 -8.91 22.88
CA LEU A 128 4.18 -10.19 23.30
C LEU A 128 5.25 -11.29 23.29
N THR A 129 6.05 -11.34 22.22
CA THR A 129 7.13 -12.32 22.11
C THR A 129 8.18 -12.14 23.20
N ARG A 130 8.52 -10.90 23.55
CA ARG A 130 9.46 -10.60 24.63
C ARG A 130 8.92 -10.96 26.01
N ARG A 131 7.64 -10.75 26.28
CA ARG A 131 7.03 -10.96 27.59
C ARG A 131 6.64 -12.42 27.84
N PHE A 132 6.09 -13.08 26.82
CA PHE A 132 5.48 -14.40 26.94
C PHE A 132 6.22 -15.51 26.17
N GLY A 133 7.29 -15.17 25.44
CA GLY A 133 8.00 -16.12 24.58
C GLY A 133 7.28 -16.37 23.26
N THR A 134 7.40 -17.56 22.69
CA THR A 134 6.75 -17.88 21.41
C THR A 134 5.23 -17.72 21.53
N ILE A 135 4.66 -16.80 20.75
CA ILE A 135 3.21 -16.59 20.75
C ILE A 135 2.50 -17.66 19.91
N PRO A 136 1.29 -18.08 20.30
CA PRO A 136 0.48 -18.97 19.46
C PRO A 136 0.11 -18.33 18.12
N VAL A 137 -0.07 -19.17 17.09
CA VAL A 137 -0.47 -18.73 15.73
C VAL A 137 -1.74 -17.89 15.75
N TRP A 138 -2.74 -18.29 16.56
CA TRP A 138 -4.01 -17.57 16.69
C TRP A 138 -3.82 -16.14 17.21
N ALA A 139 -2.83 -15.88 18.05
CA ALA A 139 -2.53 -14.55 18.57
C ALA A 139 -1.93 -13.66 17.47
N GLY A 140 -1.05 -14.24 16.64
CA GLY A 140 -0.50 -13.55 15.48
C GLY A 140 -1.57 -13.19 14.44
N ASP A 141 -2.49 -14.10 14.17
CA ASP A 141 -3.61 -13.84 13.25
C ASP A 141 -4.57 -12.78 13.80
N ARG A 142 -4.82 -12.82 15.12
CA ARG A 142 -5.65 -11.84 15.81
C ARG A 142 -5.06 -10.43 15.78
N LEU A 143 -3.74 -10.29 15.92
CA LEU A 143 -3.06 -8.99 15.76
C LEU A 143 -3.22 -8.44 14.35
N LYS A 144 -3.03 -9.28 13.32
CA LYS A 144 -3.15 -8.85 11.91
C LYS A 144 -4.55 -8.40 11.54
N GLN A 145 -5.57 -8.99 12.18
CA GLN A 145 -6.98 -8.70 11.92
C GLN A 145 -7.58 -7.64 12.84
N ALA A 146 -6.80 -7.14 13.80
CA ALA A 146 -7.27 -6.18 14.79
C ALA A 146 -7.65 -4.85 14.17
N GLU A 147 -8.61 -4.14 14.76
CA GLU A 147 -8.84 -2.74 14.44
C GLU A 147 -7.90 -1.83 15.25
N GLU A 148 -7.69 -0.58 14.82
CA GLU A 148 -6.79 0.38 15.49
C GLU A 148 -7.14 0.52 16.99
N LYS A 149 -8.44 0.57 17.32
CA LYS A 149 -8.93 0.64 18.70
C LYS A 149 -8.54 -0.57 19.54
N ASP A 150 -8.54 -1.77 18.95
CA ASP A 150 -8.15 -2.98 19.67
C ASP A 150 -6.64 -2.98 19.95
N LEU A 151 -5.83 -2.50 18.98
CA LEU A 151 -4.38 -2.37 19.16
C LEU A 151 -4.04 -1.38 20.28
N GLU A 152 -4.71 -0.22 20.36
CA GLU A 152 -4.51 0.75 21.44
C GLU A 152 -4.82 0.14 22.82
N ILE A 153 -5.96 -0.53 22.96
CA ILE A 153 -6.34 -1.22 24.20
C ILE A 153 -5.30 -2.28 24.60
N TRP A 154 -4.80 -3.02 23.62
CA TRP A 154 -3.82 -4.06 23.82
C TRP A 154 -2.43 -3.52 24.15
N ILE A 155 -2.04 -2.35 23.61
CA ILE A 155 -0.81 -1.65 23.96
C ILE A 155 -0.82 -1.27 25.45
N ASP A 156 -1.95 -0.83 25.98
CA ASP A 156 -2.05 -0.51 27.40
C ASP A 156 -2.02 -1.79 28.27
N ARG A 157 -2.74 -2.83 27.85
CA ARG A 157 -2.86 -4.08 28.62
C ARG A 157 -1.60 -4.94 28.62
N ILE A 158 -0.75 -4.83 27.61
CA ILE A 158 0.44 -5.69 27.46
C ILE A 158 1.46 -5.48 28.56
N LEU A 159 1.34 -4.44 29.38
CA LEU A 159 2.18 -4.21 30.56
C LEU A 159 1.66 -4.95 31.80
N ASP A 160 0.37 -5.21 31.89
CA ASP A 160 -0.27 -5.78 33.09
C ASP A 160 -0.69 -7.25 32.92
N ALA A 161 -1.13 -7.66 31.73
CA ALA A 161 -1.65 -9.00 31.47
C ALA A 161 -0.69 -10.14 31.87
N GLY A 162 -1.16 -11.14 32.60
CA GLY A 162 -0.37 -12.30 33.02
C GLY A 162 -0.18 -13.37 31.94
N SER A 163 -0.91 -13.27 30.82
CA SER A 163 -0.86 -14.22 29.71
C SER A 163 -1.30 -13.58 28.39
N VAL A 164 -0.99 -14.26 27.27
CA VAL A 164 -1.46 -13.87 25.94
C VAL A 164 -3.00 -13.88 25.90
N GLU A 165 -3.63 -14.89 26.50
CA GLU A 165 -5.09 -15.03 26.58
C GLU A 165 -5.74 -13.87 27.34
N GLU A 166 -5.12 -13.40 28.42
CA GLU A 166 -5.60 -12.27 29.20
C GLU A 166 -5.48 -10.95 28.44
N MET A 167 -4.39 -10.74 27.70
CA MET A 167 -4.17 -9.54 26.87
C MET A 167 -5.31 -9.35 25.85
N PHE A 168 -5.74 -10.44 25.20
CA PHE A 168 -6.78 -10.43 24.18
C PHE A 168 -8.22 -10.57 24.72
N ARG A 169 -8.44 -10.65 26.04
CA ARG A 169 -9.79 -10.81 26.62
C ARG A 169 -10.60 -9.51 26.44
N GLN A 170 -11.79 -9.55 25.83
CA GLN A 170 -12.63 -8.34 25.74
C GLN A 170 -13.08 -7.90 27.15
N ALA A 171 -13.13 -6.59 27.40
CA ALA A 171 -13.80 -6.10 28.60
C ALA A 171 -15.30 -6.30 28.41
N SER A 172 -15.92 -7.06 29.32
CA SER A 172 -17.37 -7.26 29.39
C SER A 172 -18.12 -5.97 29.70
#